data_AF-A0A2N2BLF4-F1
#
_entry.id   AF-A0A2N2BLF4-F1
#
_cell.length_a   1.000
_cell.length_b   1.000
_cell.length_c   1.000
_cell.angle_alpha   90.00
_cell.angle_beta   90.00
_cell.angle_gamma   90.00
#
_symmetry.space_group_name_H-M   'P 1'
#
loop_
_entity.id
_entity.type
_entity.pdbx_description
1 polymer ?
#
loop_
_entity_poly.entity_id
_entity_poly.type
_entity_poly.pdbx_seq_one_letter_code
_entity_poly.pdbx_strand_id
1 'polypeptide(L)'
;VHIYSDSAYVVNAYLQNWIGGWKAKNWTRGKAGALKNREIWIELDQLVNNHKVTFHKVKGHAENPYNNQADLLVNQAMDEYRFVE
;
A
#
# COMPACT_ATOMS: atom_id res chain seq x y z
N VAL A 1 -12.94 -7.45 -6.28
CA VAL A 1 -12.66 -6.58 -5.12
C VAL A 1 -12.19 -5.23 -5.64
N HIS A 2 -12.76 -4.13 -5.14
CA HIS A 2 -12.34 -2.78 -5.51
C HIS A 2 -11.65 -2.14 -4.32
N ILE A 3 -10.43 -1.64 -4.51
CA ILE A 3 -9.66 -0.96 -3.46
C ILE A 3 -9.53 0.51 -3.85
N TYR A 4 -10.01 1.41 -3.00
CA TYR A 4 -9.88 2.86 -3.16
C TYR A 4 -8.85 3.34 -2.15
N SER A 5 -7.80 4.01 -2.62
CA SER A 5 -6.75 4.54 -1.74
C SER A 5 -6.16 5.80 -2.31
N ASP A 6 -5.85 6.74 -1.42
CA ASP A 6 -5.09 7.94 -1.72
C ASP A 6 -3.57 7.72 -1.60
N SER A 7 -3.11 6.52 -1.23
CA SER A 7 -1.69 6.18 -1.22
C SER A 7 -1.16 6.11 -2.64
N ALA A 8 -0.36 7.12 -3.04
CA ALA A 8 0.29 7.11 -4.35
C ALA A 8 1.26 5.94 -4.46
N TYR A 9 1.92 5.57 -3.36
CA TYR A 9 2.88 4.49 -3.33
C TYR A 9 2.25 3.14 -3.62
N VAL A 10 1.13 2.81 -2.97
CA VAL A 10 0.45 1.52 -3.15
C VAL A 10 -0.22 1.46 -4.52
N VAL A 11 -1.03 2.47 -4.85
CA VAL A 11 -1.85 2.44 -6.07
C VAL A 11 -0.98 2.48 -7.32
N ASN A 12 0.07 3.31 -7.36
CA ASN A 12 0.95 3.38 -8.54
C ASN A 12 1.77 2.10 -8.72
N ALA A 13 2.11 1.39 -7.64
CA ALA A 13 2.84 0.13 -7.77
C ALA A 13 2.09 -0.89 -8.63
N TYR A 14 0.76 -0.96 -8.48
CA TYR A 14 -0.10 -1.83 -9.29
C TYR A 14 -0.45 -1.19 -10.64
N LEU A 15 -0.91 0.07 -10.66
CA LEU A 15 -1.36 0.72 -11.90
C LEU A 15 -0.23 0.93 -12.92
N GLN A 16 1.00 1.17 -12.44
CA GLN A 16 2.17 1.38 -13.29
C GLN A 16 3.07 0.12 -13.36
N ASN A 17 2.58 -1.02 -12.88
CA ASN A 17 3.27 -2.31 -12.92
C ASN A 17 4.70 -2.30 -12.32
N TRP A 18 4.91 -1.58 -11.22
CA TRP A 18 6.18 -1.65 -10.48
C TRP A 18 6.37 -3.03 -9.85
N ILE A 19 5.28 -3.68 -9.42
CA ILE A 19 5.28 -5.03 -8.86
C ILE A 19 5.95 -6.02 -9.82
N GLY A 20 5.59 -6.00 -11.10
CA GLY A 20 6.22 -6.86 -12.10
C GLY A 20 7.73 -6.64 -12.20
N GLY A 21 8.14 -5.36 -12.21
CA GLY A 21 9.56 -4.99 -12.22
C GLY A 21 10.32 -5.42 -10.96
N TRP A 22 9.70 -5.32 -9.79
CA TRP A 22 10.31 -5.77 -8.53
C TRP A 22 10.41 -7.29 -8.46
N LYS A 23 9.37 -8.03 -8.88
CA LYS A 23 9.40 -9.50 -8.96
C LYS A 23 10.52 -9.99 -9.89
N ALA A 24 10.66 -9.38 -11.06
CA ALA A 24 11.73 -9.71 -12.01
C ALA A 24 13.14 -9.48 -11.44
N LYS A 25 13.28 -8.55 -10.49
CA LYS A 25 14.54 -8.22 -9.80
C LYS A 25 14.66 -8.86 -8.42
N ASN A 26 13.88 -9.91 -8.15
CA ASN A 26 13.83 -10.61 -6.86
C ASN A 26 13.61 -9.68 -5.66
N TRP A 27 12.74 -8.68 -5.84
CA TRP A 27 12.40 -7.66 -4.84
C TRP A 27 13.59 -6.83 -4.36
N THR A 28 14.46 -6.46 -5.30
CA THR A 28 15.62 -5.60 -5.04
C THR A 28 15.57 -4.30 -5.86
N ARG A 29 16.26 -3.26 -5.37
CA ARG A 29 16.52 -2.01 -6.11
C ARG A 29 17.94 -1.98 -6.70
N GLY A 30 18.48 -3.15 -7.07
CA GLY A 30 19.83 -3.27 -7.60
C GLY A 30 20.88 -2.80 -6.58
N LYS A 31 21.70 -1.80 -6.95
CA LYS A 31 22.75 -1.27 -6.08
C LYS A 31 22.24 -0.65 -4.78
N ALA A 32 20.96 -0.25 -4.73
CA ALA A 32 20.34 0.31 -3.53
C ALA A 32 19.89 -0.76 -2.52
N GLY A 33 20.15 -2.04 -2.78
CA GLY A 33 19.85 -3.15 -1.87
C GLY A 33 18.41 -3.66 -1.99
N ALA A 34 17.91 -4.25 -0.91
CA ALA A 34 16.56 -4.79 -0.84
C ALA A 34 15.50 -3.70 -1.03
N LEU A 35 14.35 -4.04 -1.61
CA LEU A 35 13.20 -3.15 -1.64
C LEU A 35 12.75 -2.85 -0.20
N LYS A 36 12.52 -1.58 0.12
CA LYS A 36 11.91 -1.18 1.39
C LYS A 36 10.53 -1.85 1.53
N ASN A 37 10.24 -2.41 2.72
CA ASN A 37 9.01 -3.13 3.04
C ASN A 37 8.78 -4.36 2.14
N ARG A 38 9.86 -5.07 1.77
CA ARG A 38 9.83 -6.21 0.84
C ARG A 38 8.83 -7.27 1.26
N GLU A 39 8.88 -7.66 2.52
CA GLU A 39 8.01 -8.66 3.14
C GLU A 39 6.53 -8.30 2.98
N ILE A 40 6.16 -7.05 3.30
CA ILE A 40 4.78 -6.56 3.17
C ILE A 40 4.33 -6.58 1.69
N TRP A 41 5.23 -6.20 0.77
CA TRP A 41 4.92 -6.24 -0.66
C TRP A 41 4.72 -7.64 -1.21
N ILE A 42 5.50 -8.61 -0.74
CA ILE A 42 5.35 -10.02 -1.13
C ILE A 42 4.00 -10.56 -0.66
N GLU A 43 3.63 -10.30 0.60
CA GLU A 43 2.35 -10.72 1.16
C GLU A 43 1.18 -10.05 0.41
N LEU A 44 1.26 -8.75 0.17
CA LEU A 44 0.22 -8.02 -0.57
C LEU A 44 0.08 -8.54 -2.01
N ASP A 45 1.18 -8.82 -2.73
CA ASP A 45 1.13 -9.40 -4.07
C ASP A 45 0.48 -10.79 -4.06
N GLN A 46 0.75 -11.62 -3.05
CA GLN A 46 0.09 -12.93 -2.91
C GLN A 46 -1.43 -12.78 -2.73
N LEU A 47 -1.86 -11.91 -1.81
CA LEU A 47 -3.28 -11.66 -1.57
C LEU A 47 -3.98 -11.05 -2.78
N VAL A 48 -3.33 -10.12 -3.47
CA VAL A 48 -3.86 -9.53 -4.70
C VAL A 48 -3.98 -10.57 -5.80
N ASN A 49 -3.04 -11.50 -5.94
CA ASN A 49 -3.13 -12.57 -6.95
C ASN A 49 -4.21 -13.62 -6.62
N ASN A 50 -4.58 -13.78 -5.36
CA ASN A 50 -5.68 -14.66 -4.95
C ASN A 50 -7.07 -14.09 -5.26
N HIS A 51 -7.18 -12.80 -5.58
CA HIS A 51 -8.45 -12.13 -5.84
C HIS A 51 -8.43 -11.37 -7.18
N LYS A 52 -9.60 -11.11 -7.76
CA LYS A 52 -9.70 -10.14 -8.85
C LYS A 52 -9.77 -8.73 -8.26
N VAL A 53 -8.62 -8.12 -8.01
CA VAL A 53 -8.50 -6.79 -7.41
C VAL A 53 -8.36 -5.70 -8.47
N THR A 54 -9.14 -4.63 -8.34
CA THR A 54 -8.98 -3.40 -9.12
C THR A 54 -8.68 -2.24 -8.18
N PHE A 55 -7.55 -1.57 -8.40
CA PHE A 55 -7.14 -0.39 -7.62
C PHE A 55 -7.67 0.89 -8.24
N HIS A 56 -8.16 1.79 -7.40
CA HIS A 56 -8.69 3.10 -7.76
C HIS A 56 -7.92 4.16 -6.98
N LYS A 57 -7.27 5.07 -7.70
CA LYS A 57 -6.62 6.22 -7.09
C LYS A 57 -7.69 7.24 -6.72
N VAL A 58 -7.82 7.55 -5.43
CA VAL A 58 -8.63 8.69 -4.99
C VAL A 58 -7.72 9.88 -4.66
N LYS A 59 -8.25 11.08 -4.82
CA LYS A 59 -7.53 12.30 -4.43
C LYS A 59 -7.53 12.39 -2.91
N GLY A 60 -6.34 12.48 -2.30
CA GLY A 60 -6.22 12.63 -0.85
C GLY A 60 -6.59 14.04 -0.43
N HIS A 61 -7.84 14.25 -0.02
CA HIS A 61 -8.34 15.42 0.69
C HIS A 61 -9.60 15.05 1.47
N ALA A 62 -9.97 15.90 2.44
CA ALA A 62 -11.07 15.77 3.40
C ALA A 62 -12.48 15.52 2.83
N GLU A 63 -12.62 15.35 1.51
CA GLU A 63 -13.89 15.16 0.81
C GLU A 63 -14.26 13.68 0.61
N ASN A 64 -13.37 12.72 0.94
CA ASN A 64 -13.70 11.29 0.93
C ASN A 64 -13.98 10.80 2.37
N PRO A 65 -15.25 10.62 2.78
CA PRO A 65 -15.59 10.23 4.15
C PRO A 65 -14.93 8.92 4.60
N TYR A 66 -14.79 7.95 3.70
CA TYR A 66 -14.18 6.65 4.02
C TYR A 66 -12.67 6.75 4.20
N ASN A 67 -12.00 7.58 3.40
CA ASN A 67 -10.56 7.81 3.55
C ASN A 67 -10.28 8.60 4.84
N ASN A 68 -11.10 9.61 5.14
CA ASN A 68 -11.02 10.35 6.41
C ASN A 68 -11.23 9.43 7.61
N GLN A 69 -12.16 8.47 7.51
CA GLN A 69 -12.38 7.50 8.57
C GLN A 69 -11.19 6.56 8.73
N ALA A 70 -10.58 6.09 7.63
CA ALA A 70 -9.36 5.31 7.69
C ALA A 70 -8.21 6.10 8.34
N ASP A 71 -8.03 7.37 7.98
CA ASP A 71 -7.03 8.27 8.57
C ASP A 71 -7.26 8.46 10.07
N LEU A 72 -8.52 8.67 10.48
CA LEU A 72 -8.89 8.79 11.89
C LEU A 72 -8.52 7.52 12.68
N LEU A 73 -8.88 6.35 12.15
CA LEU A 73 -8.60 5.06 12.80
C LEU A 73 -7.08 4.81 12.93
N VAL A 74 -6.30 5.15 11.90
CA VAL A 74 -4.85 5.05 11.96
C VAL A 74 -4.28 6.01 13.01
N ASN A 75 -4.75 7.26 13.07
CA ASN A 75 -4.30 8.21 14.08
C ASN A 75 -4.62 7.75 15.50
N GLN A 76 -5.82 7.22 15.73
CA GLN A 76 -6.19 6.65 17.03
C GLN A 76 -5.28 5.49 17.44
N ALA A 77 -5.03 4.55 16.51
CA ALA A 77 -4.14 3.43 16.76
C ALA A 77 -2.69 3.88 17.03
N MET A 78 -2.21 4.92 16.35
CA MET A 78 -0.87 5.49 16.58
C MET A 78 -0.78 6.21 17.92
N ASP A 79 -1.82 6.93 18.33
CA ASP A 79 -1.89 7.54 19.65
C ASP A 79 -1.84 6.45 20.72
N GLU A 80 -2.66 5.41 20.61
CA GLU A 80 -2.64 4.25 21.52
C GLU A 80 -1.26 3.60 21.58
N TYR A 81 -0.64 3.29 20.43
CA TYR A 81 0.70 2.69 20.36
C TYR A 81 1.76 3.53 21.09
N ARG A 82 1.65 4.86 21.01
CA ARG A 82 2.59 5.78 21.66
C ARG A 82 2.45 5.82 23.19
N PHE A 83 1.32 5.39 23.74
CA PHE A 83 1.11 5.33 25.19
C PHE A 83 1.52 4.00 25.83
N VAL A 84 1.82 2.97 25.03
CA VAL A 84 2.27 1.65 25.52
C VAL A 84 3.80 1.43 25.45
N GLU A 85 4.55 2.34 24.81
CA GLU A 85 6.03 2.41 24.88
C GLU A 85 6.50 3.39 25.97
#